data_AF-A0A349PE46-F1
#
_entry.id   AF-A0A349PE46-F1
#
_cell.length_a   1.000
_cell.length_b   1.000
_cell.length_c   1.000
_cell.angle_alpha   90.00
_cell.angle_beta   90.00
_cell.angle_gamma   90.00
#
_symmetry.space_group_name_H-M   'P 1'
#
loop_
_entity.id
_entity.type
_entity.pdbx_description
1 polymer ?
#
loop_
_entity_poly.entity_id
_entity_poly.type
_entity_poly.pdbx_seq_one_letter_code
_entity_poly.pdbx_strand_id
1 'polypeptide(L)' 'MTADLTKLLHDLKSKCASLKSAADLYKDCSAGEKKEMLALMTAAADEIAKTVQALGKTA' A
#
# COMPACT_ATOMS: atom_id res chain seq x y z
N MET A 1 19.26 -9.04 -12.94
CA MET A 1 19.11 -7.96 -11.93
C MET A 1 17.95 -7.00 -12.22
N THR A 2 17.53 -6.79 -13.47
CA THR A 2 16.45 -5.84 -13.83
C THR A 2 15.03 -6.37 -13.61
N ALA A 3 14.77 -7.67 -13.82
CA ALA A 3 13.41 -8.23 -13.73
C ALA A 3 12.81 -8.19 -12.31
N ASP A 4 13.61 -8.41 -11.28
CA ASP A 4 13.16 -8.37 -9.88
C ASP A 4 12.82 -6.95 -9.43
N LEU A 5 13.59 -5.97 -9.90
CA LEU A 5 13.32 -4.55 -9.63
C LEU A 5 12.02 -4.09 -10.30
N THR A 6 11.76 -4.54 -11.54
CA THR A 6 10.50 -4.27 -12.25
C THR A 6 9.29 -4.88 -11.54
N LYS A 7 9.42 -6.12 -11.02
CA LYS A 7 8.36 -6.75 -10.22
C LYS A 7 8.11 -5.99 -8.92
N LEU A 8 9.15 -5.66 -8.17
CA LEU A 8 9.03 -4.87 -6.93
C LEU A 8 8.38 -3.50 -7.18
N LEU A 9 8.76 -2.82 -8.28
CA LEU A 9 8.15 -1.55 -8.65
C LEU A 9 6.67 -1.70 -9.03
N HIS A 10 6.31 -2.76 -9.76
CA HIS A 10 4.93 -3.06 -10.09
C HIS A 10 4.09 -3.34 -8.84
N ASP A 11 4.60 -4.16 -7.93
CA ASP A 11 3.93 -4.48 -6.66
C ASP A 11 3.75 -3.22 -5.80
N LEU A 12 4.78 -2.37 -5.73
CA LEU A 12 4.69 -1.08 -5.04
C LEU A 12 3.58 -0.19 -5.63
N LYS A 13 3.54 -0.06 -6.96
CA LYS A 13 2.49 0.71 -7.64
C LYS A 13 1.09 0.14 -7.37
N SER A 14 0.94 -1.18 -7.40
CA SER A 14 -0.32 -1.86 -7.11
C SER A 14 -0.79 -1.59 -5.67
N LYS A 15 0.09 -1.74 -4.67
CA LYS A 15 -0.23 -1.46 -3.27
C LYS A 15 -0.61 0.00 -3.04
N CYS A 16 0.10 0.95 -3.64
CA CYS A 16 -0.24 2.38 -3.56
C CYS A 16 -1.62 2.68 -4.19
N ALA A 17 -1.97 2.02 -5.30
CA ALA A 17 -3.28 2.17 -5.92
C ALA A 17 -4.40 1.65 -5.01
N SER A 18 -4.21 0.48 -4.38
CA SER A 18 -5.17 -0.07 -3.41
C SER A 18 -5.37 0.87 -2.21
N LEU A 19 -4.28 1.44 -1.67
CA LEU A 19 -4.37 2.40 -0.57
C LEU A 19 -5.14 3.66 -0.96
N LYS A 20 -4.91 4.17 -2.18
CA LYS A 20 -5.65 5.32 -2.71
C LYS A 20 -7.14 5.02 -2.83
N SER A 21 -7.52 3.87 -3.39
CA SER A 21 -8.92 3.47 -3.49
C SER A 21 -9.57 3.28 -2.11
N ALA A 22 -8.85 2.73 -1.14
CA ALA A 22 -9.35 2.63 0.24
C ALA A 22 -9.59 4.00 0.88
N ALA A 23 -8.69 4.97 0.64
CA ALA A 23 -8.86 6.35 1.09
C ALA A 23 -10.06 7.04 0.41
N ASP A 24 -10.28 6.78 -0.88
CA ASP A 24 -11.44 7.30 -1.60
C ASP A 24 -12.76 6.76 -1.03
N LEU A 25 -12.79 5.49 -0.62
CA LEU A 25 -13.97 4.85 -0.01
C LEU A 25 -14.16 5.27 1.46
N TYR A 26 -13.09 5.61 2.17
CA TYR A 26 -13.12 5.97 3.59
C TYR A 26 -14.09 7.11 3.92
N LYS A 27 -14.26 8.06 2.99
CA LYS A 27 -15.18 9.21 3.17
C LYS A 27 -16.65 8.78 3.26
N ASP A 28 -17.00 7.67 2.61
CA ASP A 28 -18.36 7.14 2.49
C ASP A 28 -18.69 6.08 3.56
N CYS A 29 -17.70 5.64 4.34
CA CYS A 29 -17.88 4.66 5.42
C CYS A 29 -18.59 5.25 6.65
N SER A 30 -19.41 4.43 7.33
CA SER A 30 -19.94 4.73 8.66
C SER A 30 -18.83 4.75 9.72
N ALA A 31 -19.12 5.24 10.94
CA ALA A 31 -18.11 5.33 12.00
C ALA A 31 -17.48 3.98 12.39
N GLY A 32 -18.26 2.88 12.34
CA GLY A 32 -17.76 1.53 12.59
C GLY A 32 -16.82 1.05 11.48
N GLU A 33 -17.27 1.18 10.23
CA GLU A 33 -16.51 0.78 9.04
C GLU A 33 -15.24 1.62 8.86
N LYS A 34 -15.26 2.90 9.25
CA LYS A 34 -14.08 3.77 9.22
C LYS A 34 -12.95 3.21 10.08
N LYS A 35 -13.24 2.65 11.26
CA LYS A 35 -12.21 2.07 12.12
C LYS A 35 -11.54 0.86 11.45
N GLU A 36 -12.32 0.00 10.81
CA GLU A 36 -11.82 -1.17 10.09
C GLU A 36 -11.04 -0.76 8.83
N MET A 37 -11.57 0.20 8.06
CA MET A 37 -10.91 0.75 6.88
C MET A 37 -9.58 1.42 7.25
N LEU A 38 -9.52 2.17 8.35
CA LEU A 38 -8.29 2.79 8.82
C LEU A 38 -7.23 1.75 9.20
N ALA A 39 -7.65 0.64 9.83
CA ALA A 39 -6.75 -0.47 10.15
C ALA A 39 -6.19 -1.13 8.87
N LEU A 40 -7.03 -1.36 7.87
CA LEU A 40 -6.61 -1.89 6.56
C LEU A 40 -5.64 -0.95 5.84
N MET A 41 -5.93 0.36 5.85
CA MET A 41 -5.06 1.39 5.27
C MET A 41 -3.71 1.45 5.98
N THR A 42 -3.69 1.31 7.31
CA THR A 42 -2.45 1.28 8.10
C THR A 42 -1.61 0.06 7.75
N ALA A 43 -2.22 -1.12 7.66
CA ALA A 43 -1.53 -2.35 7.27
C ALA A 43 -0.94 -2.26 5.84
N ALA A 44 -1.71 -1.70 4.90
CA ALA A 44 -1.23 -1.46 3.54
C ALA A 44 -0.05 -0.48 3.49
N ALA A 45 -0.09 0.59 4.29
CA ALA A 45 1.02 1.54 4.41
C ALA A 45 2.30 0.89 4.96
N ASP A 46 2.19 0.01 5.96
CA ASP A 46 3.34 -0.74 6.49
C ASP A 46 3.96 -1.68 5.45
N GLU A 47 3.14 -2.36 4.65
CA GLU A 47 3.65 -3.20 3.56
C GLU A 47 4.35 -2.40 2.47
N ILE A 48 3.83 -1.22 2.13
CA ILE A 48 4.49 -0.28 1.21
C ILE A 48 5.85 0.13 1.77
N ALA A 49 5.92 0.51 3.04
CA ALA A 49 7.18 0.89 3.69
C ALA A 49 8.22 -0.24 3.67
N LYS A 50 7.81 -1.49 3.92
CA LYS A 50 8.68 -2.67 3.81
C LYS A 50 9.17 -2.89 2.37
N THR A 51 8.29 -2.72 1.39
CA THR A 51 8.62 -2.88 -0.04
C THR A 51 9.61 -1.81 -0.50
N VAL A 52 9.43 -0.56 -0.05
CA VAL A 52 10.36 0.55 -0.32
C VAL A 52 11.71 0.31 0.34
N GLN A 53 11.75 -0.18 1.59
CA GLN A 53 13.01 -0.57 2.24
C GLN A 53 13.74 -1.68 1.48
N ALA A 54 13.03 -2.68 0.96
CA ALA A 54 13.63 -3.73 0.15
C ALA A 54 14.24 -3.16 -1.14
N LEU A 55 13.50 -2.29 -1.83
CA LEU A 55 14.01 -1.56 -3.01
C LEU A 55 15.27 -0.75 -2.69
N GLY A 56 15.28 0.00 -1.59
CA GLY A 56 16.43 0.81 -1.17
C GLY A 56 17.69 -0.01 -0.82
N LYS A 57 17.54 -1.27 -0.42
CA LYS A 57 18.66 -2.21 -0.20
C LYS A 57 19.18 -2.85 -1.49
N THR A 58 18.46 -2.70 -2.60
CA THR A 58 18.80 -3.28 -3.91
C THR A 58 19.50 -2.26 -4.82
N ALA A 59 19.59 -1.00 -4.38
CA ALA A 59 20.20 0.12 -5.09
C ALA A 59 21.67 0.34 -4.69
#